data_AF-A0A8S3UC31-F1
#
_entry.id   AF-A0A8S3UC31-F1
#
_cell.length_a   1.000
_cell.length_b   1.000
_cell.length_c   1.000
_cell.angle_alpha   90.00
_cell.angle_beta   90.00
_cell.angle_gamma   90.00
#
_symmetry.space_group_name_H-M   'P 1'
#
loop_
_entity.id
_entity.type
_entity.pdbx_description
1 polymer ?
#
loop_
_entity_poly.entity_id
_entity_poly.type
_entity_poly.pdbx_seq_one_letter_code
_entity_poly.pdbx_strand_id
1 'polypeptide(L)'
;MSESKKSTQLKLTDLFNPTASKVSRIDHDEDPTHKTSSSPIDSLAHSESLLKQSDPTNSDPYYFSGKSLNDSDRTQLLFDIKMSSSKIVFPATDGRRYSSKWEEKFPWLRYSIQKDAAFCINCLAFCNYKDGDVFTDKGFNDWKNATGYKRGVLLSHNESKTHQQATNKTINYKQIVSKEEKDIYVSISKSYEEKVKRNREILFRIIDTIVVLGQQNIPLRGHNWNKEKR
;
A
#
# COMPACT_ATOMS: atom_id res chain seq x y z
N MET A 1 62.38 -12.97 -42.64
CA MET A 1 61.02 -12.47 -42.92
C MET A 1 60.06 -13.18 -41.97
N SER A 2 59.65 -12.52 -40.89
CA SER A 2 58.76 -13.07 -39.86
C SER A 2 57.46 -12.27 -39.86
N GLU A 3 56.37 -12.87 -40.33
CA GLU A 3 55.04 -12.28 -40.22
C GLU A 3 54.32 -12.81 -38.99
N SER A 4 53.99 -11.87 -38.11
CA SER A 4 53.30 -12.04 -36.83
C SER A 4 51.80 -12.23 -37.06
N LYS A 5 51.25 -13.37 -36.60
CA LYS A 5 49.80 -13.62 -36.57
C LYS A 5 49.17 -12.79 -35.46
N LYS A 6 48.38 -11.78 -35.82
CA LYS A 6 47.55 -11.00 -34.88
C LYS A 6 46.46 -11.91 -34.31
N SER A 7 46.53 -12.17 -33.00
CA SER A 7 45.47 -12.84 -32.23
C SER A 7 44.39 -11.83 -31.90
N THR A 8 43.21 -11.99 -32.50
CA THR A 8 42.03 -11.17 -32.21
C THR A 8 41.41 -11.65 -30.90
N GLN A 9 41.63 -10.91 -29.81
CA GLN A 9 40.98 -11.14 -28.52
C GLN A 9 39.49 -10.77 -28.63
N LEU A 10 38.60 -11.76 -28.73
CA LEU A 10 37.17 -11.56 -28.46
C LEU A 10 36.99 -11.28 -26.96
N LYS A 11 36.41 -10.13 -26.61
CA LYS A 11 36.05 -9.84 -25.22
C LYS A 11 34.80 -10.64 -24.85
N LEU A 12 34.91 -11.45 -23.80
CA LEU A 12 33.83 -12.32 -23.34
C LEU A 12 32.57 -11.55 -22.87
N THR A 13 32.71 -10.23 -22.64
CA THR A 13 31.62 -9.30 -22.34
C THR A 13 30.58 -9.20 -23.46
N ASP A 14 30.94 -9.60 -24.67
CA ASP A 14 30.10 -9.42 -25.85
C ASP A 14 29.17 -10.62 -26.10
N LEU A 15 29.39 -11.75 -25.39
CA LEU A 15 28.60 -12.98 -25.55
C LEU A 15 27.25 -12.97 -24.81
N PHE A 16 27.04 -12.01 -23.91
CA PHE A 16 25.81 -11.89 -23.11
C PHE A 16 25.28 -10.46 -23.12
N ASN A 17 25.19 -9.86 -24.30
CA ASN A 17 24.43 -8.63 -24.50
C ASN A 17 22.94 -8.98 -24.66
N PRO A 18 22.04 -8.55 -23.75
CA PRO A 18 20.63 -8.84 -23.86
C PRO A 18 19.96 -7.76 -24.73
N THR A 19 20.03 -7.89 -26.05
CA THR A 19 19.12 -7.18 -26.93
C THR A 19 18.52 -8.12 -27.99
N ALA A 20 17.18 -8.20 -27.92
CA ALA A 20 16.27 -8.78 -28.90
C ALA A 20 16.23 -10.32 -29.05
N SER A 21 15.41 -10.98 -28.22
CA SER A 21 14.55 -12.05 -28.72
C SER A 21 13.10 -11.58 -28.66
N LYS A 22 12.58 -11.27 -29.85
CA LYS A 22 11.24 -10.78 -30.14
C LYS A 22 10.33 -12.00 -30.22
N VAL A 23 9.55 -12.28 -29.18
CA VAL A 23 8.34 -13.12 -29.31
C VAL A 23 7.19 -12.17 -29.61
N SER A 24 6.53 -12.45 -30.73
CA SER A 24 5.49 -11.66 -31.39
C SER A 24 4.33 -11.28 -30.47
N ARG A 25 4.02 -9.98 -30.42
CA ARG A 25 2.67 -9.48 -30.14
C ARG A 25 2.05 -9.04 -31.45
N ILE A 26 0.80 -9.42 -31.63
CA ILE A 26 -0.07 -9.00 -32.73
C ILE A 26 -0.42 -7.53 -32.48
N ASP A 27 -0.13 -6.69 -33.48
CA ASP A 27 -0.51 -5.29 -33.56
C ASP A 27 -2.03 -5.15 -33.68
N HIS A 28 -2.61 -4.04 -33.21
CA HIS A 28 -3.63 -3.24 -33.91
C HIS A 28 -3.65 -1.81 -33.31
N ASP A 29 -3.13 -0.89 -34.15
CA ASP A 29 -3.57 0.49 -34.45
C ASP A 29 -3.47 1.64 -33.44
N GLU A 30 -2.46 2.48 -33.72
CA GLU A 30 -2.45 3.95 -33.94
C GLU A 30 -3.24 4.92 -33.02
N ASP A 31 -2.47 5.59 -32.14
CA ASP A 31 -2.21 7.05 -31.90
C ASP A 31 -3.03 8.13 -32.69
N PRO A 32 -2.88 9.47 -32.47
CA PRO A 32 -2.29 10.25 -31.35
C PRO A 32 -3.10 11.49 -30.91
N THR A 33 -2.70 12.15 -29.80
CA THR A 33 -2.18 13.53 -29.85
C THR A 33 -1.60 14.00 -28.51
N HIS A 34 -0.28 14.09 -28.48
CA HIS A 34 0.50 14.92 -27.55
C HIS A 34 0.66 16.33 -28.13
N LYS A 35 0.66 17.36 -27.28
CA LYS A 35 1.55 18.53 -27.44
C LYS A 35 2.12 18.97 -26.08
N THR A 36 3.44 19.07 -26.04
CA THR A 36 4.27 19.62 -24.98
C THR A 36 4.69 21.06 -25.32
N SER A 37 4.86 21.93 -24.31
CA SER A 37 5.87 23.01 -24.31
C SER A 37 6.07 23.65 -22.92
N SER A 38 7.30 23.48 -22.40
CA SER A 38 8.16 24.40 -21.61
C SER A 38 7.64 25.42 -20.56
N SER A 39 8.23 25.27 -19.36
CA SER A 39 8.48 26.06 -18.11
C SER A 39 8.94 27.55 -18.20
N PRO A 40 9.23 28.30 -17.09
CA PRO A 40 8.63 28.41 -15.72
C PRO A 40 8.60 29.85 -15.07
N ILE A 41 8.02 29.97 -13.85
CA ILE A 41 8.14 31.03 -12.80
C ILE A 41 7.35 32.35 -13.01
N ASP A 42 6.27 32.58 -12.24
CA ASP A 42 6.24 33.52 -11.09
C ASP A 42 4.84 33.69 -10.45
N SER A 43 4.83 34.11 -9.18
CA SER A 43 3.73 34.73 -8.42
C SER A 43 2.72 33.84 -7.65
N LEU A 44 3.22 33.33 -6.51
CA LEU A 44 2.74 33.41 -5.12
C LEU A 44 1.35 34.02 -4.72
N ALA A 45 0.33 34.09 -5.59
CA ALA A 45 -0.97 34.70 -5.25
C ALA A 45 -2.19 33.77 -5.40
N HIS A 46 -2.00 32.49 -5.76
CA HIS A 46 -3.11 31.55 -6.02
C HIS A 46 -3.40 30.55 -4.89
N SER A 47 -2.67 30.60 -3.76
CA SER A 47 -2.90 29.68 -2.64
C SER A 47 -3.95 30.15 -1.62
N GLU A 48 -4.52 31.35 -1.77
CA GLU A 48 -5.51 31.90 -0.82
C GLU A 48 -6.97 31.81 -1.28
N SER A 49 -7.26 31.31 -2.49
CA SER A 49 -8.64 31.25 -3.02
C SER A 49 -9.26 29.85 -3.08
N LEU A 50 -8.51 28.78 -2.79
CA LEU A 50 -9.03 27.39 -2.75
C LEU A 50 -9.39 26.88 -1.33
N LEU A 51 -9.56 27.79 -0.36
CA LEU A 51 -10.07 27.46 0.99
C LEU A 51 -11.52 27.91 1.22
N LYS A 52 -12.33 28.03 0.16
CA LYS A 52 -13.76 28.26 0.31
C LYS A 52 -14.56 27.18 -0.41
N GLN A 53 -15.37 26.49 0.41
CA GLN A 53 -16.37 25.45 0.10
C GLN A 53 -15.89 24.01 0.26
N SER A 54 -15.65 23.61 1.52
CA SER A 54 -16.01 22.25 1.94
C SER A 54 -17.24 22.34 2.84
N ASP A 55 -18.39 21.91 2.31
CA ASP A 55 -19.59 21.74 3.12
C ASP A 55 -19.31 20.69 4.21
N PRO A 56 -19.69 20.94 5.48
CA PRO A 56 -19.44 20.02 6.60
C PRO A 56 -20.20 18.69 6.48
N THR A 57 -20.97 18.50 5.43
CA THR A 57 -21.78 17.30 5.15
C THR A 57 -21.07 16.24 4.32
N ASN A 58 -19.92 16.55 3.69
CA ASN A 58 -19.20 15.56 2.85
C ASN A 58 -18.25 14.63 3.64
N SER A 59 -18.23 14.76 4.97
CA SER A 59 -17.38 13.96 5.88
C SER A 59 -18.22 13.11 6.85
N ASP A 60 -19.46 12.77 6.47
CA ASP A 60 -20.32 11.87 7.26
C ASP A 60 -19.94 10.41 7.00
N PRO A 61 -19.61 9.60 8.04
CA PRO A 61 -19.28 8.18 7.90
C PRO A 61 -20.33 7.36 7.13
N TYR A 62 -21.60 7.77 7.17
CA TYR A 62 -22.69 7.06 6.51
C TYR A 62 -22.52 6.95 4.98
N TYR A 63 -21.88 7.92 4.33
CA TYR A 63 -21.71 7.88 2.86
C TYR A 63 -20.81 6.73 2.37
N PHE A 64 -19.95 6.25 3.27
CA PHE A 64 -19.06 5.12 3.05
C PHE A 64 -19.70 3.79 3.48
N SER A 65 -20.90 3.83 4.08
CA SER A 65 -21.69 2.67 4.44
C SER A 65 -22.23 1.96 3.18
N GLY A 66 -22.26 0.63 3.19
CA GLY A 66 -22.69 -0.26 2.11
C GLY A 66 -21.74 -0.44 0.91
N LYS A 67 -20.56 0.22 0.88
CA LYS A 67 -19.72 0.32 -0.34
C LYS A 67 -18.33 -0.29 -0.18
N SER A 68 -17.83 -0.92 -1.25
CA SER A 68 -16.40 -1.27 -1.33
C SER A 68 -15.58 0.00 -1.52
N LEU A 69 -14.74 0.34 -0.55
CA LEU A 69 -13.92 1.55 -0.57
C LEU A 69 -12.64 1.34 -1.36
N ASN A 70 -12.29 2.33 -2.17
CA ASN A 70 -10.96 2.43 -2.78
C ASN A 70 -9.98 3.11 -1.80
N ASP A 71 -8.70 3.18 -2.15
CA ASP A 71 -7.69 3.76 -1.24
C ASP A 71 -7.87 5.28 -1.06
N SER A 72 -8.35 6.00 -2.06
CA SER A 72 -8.69 7.43 -1.91
C SER A 72 -9.79 7.62 -0.86
N ASP A 73 -10.87 6.84 -0.94
CA ASP A 73 -11.97 6.91 0.02
C ASP A 73 -11.50 6.53 1.43
N ARG A 74 -10.62 5.52 1.55
CA ARG A 74 -9.99 5.17 2.83
C ARG A 74 -9.17 6.31 3.41
N THR A 75 -8.38 7.02 2.60
CA THR A 75 -7.64 8.18 3.09
C THR A 75 -8.58 9.26 3.62
N GLN A 76 -9.61 9.63 2.85
CA GLN A 76 -10.58 10.64 3.26
C GLN A 76 -11.27 10.26 4.58
N LEU A 77 -11.77 9.02 4.67
CA LEU A 77 -12.44 8.51 5.87
C LEU A 77 -11.53 8.54 7.12
N LEU A 78 -10.26 8.18 6.98
CA LEU A 78 -9.35 7.96 8.12
C LEU A 78 -8.61 9.22 8.59
N PHE A 79 -8.43 10.21 7.72
CA PHE A 79 -7.65 11.42 7.98
C PHE A 79 -8.51 12.70 8.03
N ASP A 80 -9.52 12.81 7.18
CA ASP A 80 -10.27 14.06 6.99
C ASP A 80 -11.53 14.16 7.86
N ILE A 81 -12.05 13.03 8.35
CA ILE A 81 -13.16 13.01 9.33
C ILE A 81 -12.64 13.44 10.71
N LYS A 82 -12.45 14.74 10.88
CA LYS A 82 -12.27 15.41 12.18
C LYS A 82 -13.60 16.00 12.59
N MET A 83 -14.27 15.40 13.57
CA MET A 83 -15.43 16.05 14.17
C MET A 83 -14.95 17.17 15.10
N SER A 84 -15.17 18.41 14.70
CA SER A 84 -15.18 19.54 15.62
C SER A 84 -16.46 19.43 16.46
N SER A 85 -16.38 18.65 17.54
CA SER A 85 -17.48 18.29 18.46
C SER A 85 -18.05 19.48 19.24
N SER A 86 -17.62 20.71 18.95
CA SER A 86 -17.90 21.89 19.79
C SER A 86 -19.25 22.56 19.52
N LYS A 87 -19.96 22.23 18.42
CA LYS A 87 -21.19 22.94 18.01
C LYS A 87 -22.39 22.06 17.63
N ILE A 88 -22.29 20.74 17.74
CA ILE A 88 -23.37 19.84 17.30
C ILE A 88 -24.25 19.46 18.49
N VAL A 89 -25.55 19.73 18.37
CA VAL A 89 -26.57 19.25 19.30
C VAL A 89 -27.05 17.89 18.81
N PHE A 90 -26.74 16.84 19.57
CA PHE A 90 -27.19 15.48 19.25
C PHE A 90 -28.70 15.34 19.51
N PRO A 91 -29.48 14.82 18.54
CA PRO A 91 -30.88 14.46 18.73
C PRO A 91 -31.06 13.55 19.96
N ALA A 92 -32.19 13.72 20.65
CA ALA A 92 -32.54 12.91 21.79
C ALA A 92 -33.75 12.03 21.45
N THR A 93 -33.58 10.73 21.59
CA THR A 93 -34.64 9.72 21.48
C THR A 93 -34.89 9.16 22.87
N ASP A 94 -36.13 9.27 23.37
CA ASP A 94 -36.51 8.90 24.75
C ASP A 94 -35.62 9.53 25.85
N GLY A 95 -35.23 10.80 25.63
CA GLY A 95 -34.38 11.56 26.55
C GLY A 95 -32.90 11.14 26.53
N ARG A 96 -32.51 10.18 25.68
CA ARG A 96 -31.14 9.71 25.52
C ARG A 96 -30.56 10.20 24.20
N ARG A 97 -29.27 10.52 24.19
CA ARG A 97 -28.57 11.04 23.00
C ARG A 97 -27.16 10.49 22.94
N TYR A 98 -26.54 10.60 21.76
CA TYR A 98 -25.12 10.38 21.59
C TYR A 98 -24.29 11.27 22.53
N SER A 99 -23.22 10.72 23.09
CA SER A 99 -22.31 11.45 23.98
C SER A 99 -20.93 11.56 23.32
N SER A 100 -20.51 12.79 23.01
CA SER A 100 -19.18 13.07 22.45
C SER A 100 -18.03 12.59 23.34
N LYS A 101 -18.24 12.45 24.66
CA LYS A 101 -17.26 11.86 25.58
C LYS A 101 -16.89 10.41 25.22
N TRP A 102 -17.72 9.70 24.47
CA TRP A 102 -17.40 8.36 24.00
C TRP A 102 -16.27 8.35 22.98
N GLU A 103 -16.09 9.42 22.21
CA GLU A 103 -15.01 9.53 21.21
C GLU A 103 -13.63 9.60 21.87
N GLU A 104 -13.53 10.20 23.07
CA GLU A 104 -12.30 10.24 23.86
C GLU A 104 -11.88 8.82 24.29
N LYS A 105 -12.85 7.99 24.66
CA LYS A 105 -12.60 6.59 25.06
C LYS A 105 -12.44 5.66 23.87
N PHE A 106 -13.13 5.95 22.77
CA PHE A 106 -13.17 5.12 21.57
C PHE A 106 -12.81 5.98 20.35
N PRO A 107 -11.52 6.18 20.05
CA PRO A 107 -11.08 7.07 18.97
C PRO A 107 -11.52 6.67 17.56
N TRP A 108 -12.02 5.44 17.39
CA TRP A 108 -12.60 4.90 16.15
C TRP A 108 -14.08 5.25 15.96
N LEU A 109 -14.75 5.77 17.00
CA LEU A 109 -16.18 6.07 16.97
C LEU A 109 -16.42 7.42 16.29
N ARG A 110 -17.32 7.46 15.31
CA ARG A 110 -17.78 8.70 14.66
C ARG A 110 -19.28 8.72 14.58
N TYR A 111 -19.88 9.87 14.86
CA TYR A 111 -21.31 10.07 14.75
C TYR A 111 -21.72 10.53 13.34
N SER A 112 -22.84 9.99 12.84
CA SER A 112 -23.51 10.42 11.61
C SER A 112 -24.77 11.20 11.97
N ILE A 113 -24.85 12.46 11.53
CA ILE A 113 -26.03 13.31 11.75
C ILE A 113 -27.19 12.80 10.90
N GLN A 114 -26.92 12.32 9.69
CA GLN A 114 -27.96 11.89 8.75
C GLN A 114 -28.73 10.67 9.25
N LYS A 115 -28.07 9.79 9.99
CA LYS A 115 -28.68 8.56 10.51
C LYS A 115 -29.00 8.58 11.99
N ASP A 116 -28.59 9.61 12.71
CA ASP A 116 -28.58 9.61 14.18
C ASP A 116 -27.99 8.30 14.72
N ALA A 117 -26.79 7.96 14.22
CA ALA A 117 -26.15 6.69 14.50
C ALA A 117 -24.63 6.83 14.53
N ALA A 118 -23.96 5.97 15.29
CA ALA A 118 -22.51 5.94 15.43
C ALA A 118 -21.90 4.79 14.61
N PHE A 119 -20.78 5.07 13.96
CA PHE A 119 -20.06 4.16 13.08
C PHE A 119 -18.63 3.97 13.58
N CYS A 120 -18.02 2.86 13.16
CA CYS A 120 -16.61 2.58 13.39
C CYS A 120 -15.81 2.84 12.12
N ILE A 121 -14.95 3.86 12.10
CA ILE A 121 -14.18 4.23 10.90
C ILE A 121 -13.19 3.15 10.47
N ASN A 122 -12.59 2.46 11.44
CA ASN A 122 -11.63 1.39 11.15
C ASN A 122 -12.34 0.21 10.45
N CYS A 123 -13.51 -0.17 10.96
CA CYS A 123 -14.32 -1.24 10.39
C CYS A 123 -14.93 -0.82 9.05
N LEU A 124 -15.41 0.41 8.91
CA LEU A 124 -15.87 0.92 7.61
C LEU A 124 -14.76 0.85 6.54
N ALA A 125 -13.52 1.18 6.91
CA ALA A 125 -12.39 1.17 5.98
C ALA A 125 -11.96 -0.24 5.54
N PHE A 126 -11.96 -1.22 6.46
CA PHE A 126 -11.22 -2.48 6.27
C PHE A 126 -12.00 -3.78 6.58
N CYS A 127 -13.22 -3.70 7.11
CA CYS A 127 -14.07 -4.89 7.23
C CYS A 127 -14.78 -5.17 5.92
N ASN A 128 -15.00 -6.46 5.65
CA ASN A 128 -15.82 -6.88 4.53
C ASN A 128 -17.30 -6.72 4.90
N TYR A 129 -18.08 -6.09 4.03
CA TYR A 129 -19.52 -5.83 4.23
C TYR A 129 -20.40 -7.05 4.55
N LYS A 130 -19.86 -8.26 4.38
CA LYS A 130 -20.59 -9.51 4.58
C LYS A 130 -20.81 -9.87 6.05
N ASP A 131 -20.18 -9.16 6.99
CA ASP A 131 -20.15 -9.58 8.40
C ASP A 131 -21.26 -8.97 9.28
N GLY A 132 -22.25 -8.26 8.72
CA GLY A 132 -23.46 -7.84 9.46
C GLY A 132 -23.19 -6.99 10.70
N ASP A 133 -22.03 -6.35 10.79
CA ASP A 133 -21.64 -5.53 11.93
C ASP A 133 -22.49 -4.25 11.96
N VAL A 134 -23.08 -3.98 13.13
CA VAL A 134 -23.97 -2.83 13.33
C VAL A 134 -23.24 -1.52 13.06
N PHE A 135 -21.93 -1.48 13.30
CA PHE A 135 -21.10 -0.28 13.15
C PHE A 135 -20.65 0.03 11.72
N THR A 136 -20.95 -0.82 10.73
CA THR A 136 -20.54 -0.61 9.32
C THR A 136 -21.73 -0.44 8.37
N ASP A 137 -22.89 -1.04 8.67
CA ASP A 137 -24.06 -0.97 7.78
C ASP A 137 -25.07 0.09 8.24
N LYS A 138 -25.83 -0.22 9.30
CA LYS A 138 -26.92 0.63 9.80
C LYS A 138 -26.47 1.75 10.73
N GLY A 139 -25.32 1.56 11.37
CA GLY A 139 -24.86 2.39 12.48
C GLY A 139 -25.52 1.98 13.80
N PHE A 140 -24.82 2.25 14.89
CA PHE A 140 -25.28 1.98 16.25
C PHE A 140 -26.01 3.19 16.82
N ASN A 141 -27.27 3.01 17.25
CA ASN A 141 -28.09 4.08 17.82
C ASN A 141 -28.73 3.74 19.18
N ASP A 142 -28.40 2.58 19.78
CA ASP A 142 -28.92 2.19 21.09
C ASP A 142 -28.11 2.83 22.23
N TRP A 143 -28.35 4.12 22.46
CA TRP A 143 -27.66 4.93 23.47
C TRP A 143 -27.78 4.37 24.89
N LYS A 144 -28.83 3.59 25.18
CA LYS A 144 -29.03 2.95 26.49
C LYS A 144 -27.98 1.89 26.79
N ASN A 145 -27.54 1.15 25.77
CA ASN A 145 -26.61 0.04 25.90
C ASN A 145 -25.19 0.39 25.39
N ALA A 146 -24.95 1.66 25.03
CA ALA A 146 -23.65 2.13 24.54
C ALA A 146 -22.52 1.88 25.54
N THR A 147 -22.75 2.23 26.81
CA THR A 147 -21.75 2.12 27.88
C THR A 147 -22.23 1.19 28.97
N GLY A 148 -21.43 0.18 29.29
CA GLY A 148 -21.67 -0.74 30.41
C GLY A 148 -20.43 -1.57 30.66
N TYR A 149 -20.07 -1.76 31.93
CA TYR A 149 -18.81 -2.43 32.30
C TYR A 149 -18.73 -3.88 31.81
N LYS A 150 -19.87 -4.61 31.78
CA LYS A 150 -19.92 -6.02 31.34
C LYS A 150 -20.62 -6.28 30.00
N ARG A 151 -21.42 -5.33 29.50
CA ARG A 151 -22.27 -5.51 28.30
C ARG A 151 -22.40 -4.25 27.43
N GLY A 152 -21.52 -3.28 27.61
CA GLY A 152 -21.54 -2.07 26.77
C GLY A 152 -21.17 -2.43 25.35
N VAL A 153 -22.03 -2.10 24.39
CA VAL A 153 -21.85 -2.47 22.98
C VAL A 153 -20.55 -1.90 22.40
N LEU A 154 -20.19 -0.67 22.80
CA LEU A 154 -18.94 -0.02 22.38
C LEU A 154 -17.70 -0.78 22.91
N LEU A 155 -17.73 -1.24 24.16
CA LEU A 155 -16.63 -1.99 24.75
C LEU A 155 -16.50 -3.37 24.11
N SER A 156 -17.61 -4.08 23.92
CA SER A 156 -17.61 -5.39 23.26
C SER A 156 -17.14 -5.32 21.80
N HIS A 157 -17.52 -4.25 21.07
CA HIS A 157 -17.02 -4.03 19.72
C HIS A 157 -15.51 -3.77 19.73
N ASN A 158 -15.02 -2.92 20.63
CA ASN A 158 -13.60 -2.63 20.78
C ASN A 158 -12.75 -3.89 21.06
N GLU A 159 -13.29 -4.84 21.83
CA GLU A 159 -12.64 -6.11 22.13
C GLU A 159 -12.83 -7.19 21.05
N SER A 160 -13.69 -6.95 20.06
CA SER A 160 -13.96 -7.91 19.00
C SER A 160 -12.74 -8.14 18.10
N LYS A 161 -12.54 -9.39 17.68
CA LYS A 161 -11.42 -9.76 16.80
C LYS A 161 -11.47 -9.03 15.46
N THR A 162 -12.67 -8.85 14.91
CA THR A 162 -12.90 -8.15 13.65
C THR A 162 -12.45 -6.70 13.73
N HIS A 163 -12.85 -6.00 14.81
CA HIS A 163 -12.38 -4.65 15.09
C HIS A 163 -10.87 -4.58 15.25
N GLN A 164 -10.27 -5.46 16.05
CA GLN A 164 -8.81 -5.48 16.26
C GLN A 164 -8.05 -5.67 14.94
N GLN A 165 -8.51 -6.58 14.08
CA GLN A 165 -7.93 -6.78 12.75
C GLN A 165 -8.07 -5.53 11.86
N ALA A 166 -9.24 -4.90 11.85
CA ALA A 166 -9.47 -3.67 11.10
C ALA A 166 -8.61 -2.51 11.63
N THR A 167 -8.44 -2.42 12.95
CA THR A 167 -7.58 -1.43 13.61
C THR A 167 -6.11 -1.64 13.23
N ASN A 168 -5.61 -2.87 13.25
CA ASN A 168 -4.24 -3.17 12.81
C ASN A 168 -4.02 -2.80 11.34
N LYS A 169 -4.98 -3.12 10.45
CA LYS A 169 -4.94 -2.69 9.05
C LYS A 169 -4.93 -1.17 8.92
N THR A 170 -5.71 -0.48 9.74
CA THR A 170 -5.75 0.99 9.78
C THR A 170 -4.40 1.59 10.20
N ILE A 171 -3.77 1.03 11.23
CA ILE A 171 -2.45 1.49 11.71
C ILE A 171 -1.42 1.33 10.59
N ASN A 172 -1.31 0.13 10.01
CA ASN A 172 -0.36 -0.14 8.93
C ASN A 172 -0.61 0.78 7.72
N TYR A 173 -1.88 0.96 7.34
CA TYR A 173 -2.25 1.85 6.25
C TYR A 173 -1.83 3.29 6.51
N LYS A 174 -2.06 3.79 7.73
CA LYS A 174 -1.63 5.13 8.13
C LYS A 174 -0.12 5.31 8.05
N GLN A 175 0.66 4.31 8.48
CA GLN A 175 2.12 4.32 8.41
C GLN A 175 2.66 4.29 6.97
N ILE A 176 1.99 3.56 6.07
CA ILE A 176 2.33 3.53 4.65
C ILE A 176 2.03 4.89 4.00
N VAL A 177 0.86 5.46 4.27
CA VAL A 177 0.45 6.77 3.72
C VAL A 177 1.32 7.91 4.26
N SER A 178 1.70 7.87 5.54
CA SER A 178 2.63 8.83 6.16
C SER A 178 4.07 8.67 5.68
N LYS A 179 4.37 7.65 4.85
CA LYS A 179 5.71 7.27 4.37
C LYS A 179 6.68 6.86 5.48
N GLU A 180 6.16 6.52 6.66
CA GLU A 180 6.94 5.96 7.76
C GLU A 180 7.37 4.52 7.46
N GLU A 181 6.51 3.78 6.74
CA GLU A 181 6.78 2.41 6.31
C GLU A 181 6.60 2.25 4.79
N LYS A 182 7.31 1.25 4.22
CA LYS A 182 7.18 0.92 2.80
C LYS A 182 6.07 -0.10 2.62
N ASP A 183 5.32 0.06 1.53
CA ASP A 183 4.41 -0.98 1.06
C ASP A 183 5.17 -2.31 0.92
N ILE A 184 4.53 -3.40 1.36
CA ILE A 184 5.01 -4.77 1.24
C ILE A 184 5.31 -5.09 -0.23
N TYR A 185 4.47 -4.64 -1.16
CA TYR A 185 4.69 -4.87 -2.59
C TYR A 185 6.01 -4.27 -3.07
N VAL A 186 6.29 -3.02 -2.67
CA VAL A 186 7.54 -2.33 -3.00
C VAL A 186 8.74 -3.07 -2.37
N SER A 187 8.59 -3.55 -1.14
CA SER A 187 9.63 -4.27 -0.42
C SER A 187 9.96 -5.62 -1.08
N ILE A 188 8.94 -6.39 -1.50
CA ILE A 188 9.11 -7.67 -2.19
C ILE A 188 9.77 -7.46 -3.55
N SER A 189 9.26 -6.53 -4.35
CA SER A 189 9.82 -6.21 -5.68
C SER A 189 11.29 -5.82 -5.58
N LYS A 190 11.64 -4.97 -4.61
CA LYS A 190 13.03 -4.60 -4.36
C LYS A 190 13.89 -5.80 -3.97
N SER A 191 13.41 -6.66 -3.07
CA SER A 191 14.15 -7.86 -2.66
C SER A 191 14.40 -8.83 -3.83
N TYR A 192 13.45 -8.90 -4.77
CA TYR A 192 13.58 -9.71 -5.98
C TYR A 192 14.63 -9.13 -6.92
N GLU A 193 14.60 -7.82 -7.17
CA GLU A 193 15.62 -7.12 -7.96
C GLU A 193 17.04 -7.31 -7.39
N GLU A 194 17.20 -7.22 -6.07
CA GLU A 194 18.47 -7.46 -5.38
C GLU A 194 18.97 -8.90 -5.56
N LYS A 195 18.07 -9.89 -5.49
CA LYS A 195 18.41 -11.30 -5.76
C LYS A 195 18.87 -11.50 -7.21
N VAL A 196 18.15 -10.93 -8.17
CA VAL A 196 18.52 -11.03 -9.59
C VAL A 196 19.89 -10.39 -9.83
N LYS A 197 20.14 -9.21 -9.27
CA LYS A 197 21.44 -8.53 -9.36
C LYS A 197 22.55 -9.37 -8.76
N ARG A 198 22.37 -9.90 -7.54
CA ARG A 198 23.35 -10.76 -6.88
C ARG A 198 23.66 -12.01 -7.69
N ASN A 199 22.65 -12.65 -8.26
CA ASN A 199 22.84 -13.85 -9.08
C ASN A 199 23.66 -13.55 -10.34
N ARG A 200 23.42 -12.39 -10.97
CA ARG A 200 24.22 -11.95 -12.12
C ARG A 200 25.67 -11.71 -11.74
N GLU A 201 25.92 -11.04 -10.62
CA GLU A 201 27.28 -10.81 -10.11
C GLU A 201 28.03 -12.12 -9.84
N ILE A 202 27.37 -13.11 -9.21
CA ILE A 202 27.94 -14.44 -8.98
C ILE A 202 28.25 -15.13 -10.30
N LEU A 203 27.34 -15.07 -11.28
CA LEU A 203 27.55 -15.66 -12.59
C LEU A 203 28.77 -15.06 -13.30
N PHE A 204 28.91 -13.73 -13.28
CA PHE A 204 30.09 -13.06 -13.82
C PHE A 204 31.38 -13.52 -13.13
N ARG A 205 31.38 -13.70 -11.80
CA ARG A 205 32.56 -14.24 -11.08
C ARG A 205 32.91 -15.67 -11.47
N ILE A 206 31.91 -16.53 -11.66
CA ILE A 206 32.13 -17.91 -12.13
C ILE A 206 32.75 -17.89 -13.53
N ILE A 207 32.21 -17.04 -14.41
CA ILE A 207 32.71 -16.86 -15.77
C ILE A 207 34.17 -16.36 -15.75
N ASP A 208 34.48 -15.32 -14.98
CA ASP A 208 35.85 -14.80 -14.81
C ASP A 208 36.80 -15.91 -14.37
N THR A 209 36.38 -16.74 -13.41
CA THR A 209 37.17 -17.87 -12.91
C THR A 209 37.41 -18.89 -14.03
N ILE A 210 36.38 -19.24 -14.81
CA ILE A 210 36.52 -20.15 -15.95
C ILE A 210 37.50 -19.60 -16.99
N VAL A 211 37.43 -18.29 -17.29
CA VAL A 211 38.36 -17.64 -18.23
C VAL A 211 39.80 -17.72 -17.74
N VAL A 212 40.06 -17.39 -16.48
CA VAL A 212 41.42 -17.45 -15.90
C VAL A 212 41.97 -18.88 -15.95
N LEU A 213 41.16 -19.87 -15.54
CA LEU A 213 41.58 -21.27 -15.58
C LEU A 213 41.83 -21.74 -17.02
N GLY A 214 40.99 -21.33 -17.97
CA GLY A 214 41.17 -21.61 -19.39
C GLY A 214 42.46 -21.00 -19.96
N GLN A 215 42.78 -19.76 -19.61
CA GLN A 215 44.03 -19.09 -20.03
C GLN A 215 45.27 -19.76 -19.45
N GLN A 216 45.18 -20.31 -18.24
CA GLN A 216 46.28 -20.99 -17.56
C GLN A 216 46.36 -22.50 -17.89
N ASN A 217 45.48 -23.02 -18.76
CA ASN A 217 45.31 -24.44 -19.04
C ASN A 217 45.10 -25.31 -17.77
N ILE A 218 44.46 -24.76 -16.74
CA ILE A 218 44.13 -25.48 -15.51
C ILE A 218 42.79 -26.18 -15.69
N PRO A 219 42.69 -27.50 -15.42
CA PRO A 219 41.44 -28.21 -15.57
C PRO A 219 40.41 -27.73 -14.53
N LEU A 220 39.16 -27.51 -14.96
CA LEU A 220 38.02 -27.16 -14.09
C LEU A 220 37.64 -28.29 -13.10
N ARG A 221 38.13 -29.51 -13.35
CA ARG A 221 37.87 -30.70 -12.53
C ARG A 221 39.18 -31.22 -11.96
N GLY A 222 39.16 -31.60 -10.68
CA GLY A 222 40.31 -32.25 -10.03
C GLY A 222 40.51 -33.71 -10.46
N HIS A 223 41.69 -34.24 -10.18
CA HIS A 223 42.14 -35.59 -10.57
C HIS A 223 41.43 -36.77 -9.87
N ASN A 224 40.45 -36.54 -8.99
CA ASN A 224 40.07 -37.51 -7.95
C ASN A 224 38.64 -38.09 -8.08
N TRP A 225 37.99 -38.02 -9.25
CA TRP A 225 36.61 -38.49 -9.41
C TRP A 225 36.45 -40.03 -9.34
N ASN A 226 37.52 -40.82 -9.50
CA ASN A 226 37.48 -42.28 -9.41
C ASN A 226 38.33 -42.81 -8.24
N LYS A 227 37.83 -42.65 -7.00
CA LYS A 227 38.29 -43.46 -5.86
C LYS A 227 37.23 -44.46 -5.37
N GLU A 228 36.35 -44.89 -6.27
CA GLU A 228 35.61 -46.15 -6.13
C GLU A 228 36.02 -47.07 -7.27
N LYS A 229 37.05 -47.88 -7.02
CA LYS A 229 37.32 -49.23 -7.57
C LYS A 229 38.79 -49.60 -7.34
N ARG A 230 39.08 -50.10 -6.15
CA ARG A 230 39.73 -51.40 -5.90
C ARG A 230 39.97 -51.57 -4.41
#